data_AF-A0AAX2JDA9-F1
#
_entry.id   AF-A0AAX2JDA9-F1
#
_cell.length_a   1.000
_cell.length_b   1.000
_cell.length_c   1.000
_cell.angle_alpha   90.00
_cell.angle_beta   90.00
_cell.angle_gamma   90.00
#
_symmetry.space_group_name_H-M   'P 1'
#
loop_
_entity.id
_entity.type
_entity.pdbx_description
1 polymer ?
#
loop_
_entity_poly.entity_id
_entity_poly.type
_entity_poly.pdbx_seq_one_letter_code
_entity_poly.pdbx_strand_id
1 'polypeptide(L)'
;MLKLEEYIEKRKLEDGINEFDNSQKMNNIRSCINYIFEYFDQYLPIQGAEKRTTAENEKIMKYEKTLRDYTSDIREWIIAIYDTYGKQTNRIIDNFLKKVDDFSFMYEESEFRSLSYDCYANLIKQYPFLKNQTEMLYKFIKEHHIKETNTHAPFIPDISPKISKWLQDVLHLYNVNIFMGLEYYLKIFDDNQEAWPAKTRIKLEYPIIDKKYRYNYQRKTNLFNVDILYARLAHKPFIKGRKKQLEILMMYIWLHSYEGDEDYWNEYLLQQEDY
;
A
#
# COMPACT_ATOMS: atom_id res chain seq x y z
N MET A 1 -24.59 -33.15 9.11
CA MET A 1 -23.84 -32.91 7.87
C MET A 1 -23.21 -34.25 7.53
N LEU A 2 -23.64 -34.88 6.42
CA LEU A 2 -22.99 -36.12 5.96
C LEU A 2 -21.55 -35.77 5.56
N LYS A 3 -20.62 -36.70 5.67
CA LYS A 3 -19.31 -36.56 5.02
C LYS A 3 -19.47 -36.79 3.51
N LEU A 4 -18.53 -36.27 2.71
CA LEU A 4 -18.56 -36.42 1.25
C LEU A 4 -18.68 -37.89 0.82
N GLU A 5 -17.94 -38.77 1.49
CA GLU A 5 -17.96 -40.22 1.26
C GLU A 5 -19.36 -40.81 1.49
N GLU A 6 -19.99 -40.46 2.62
CA GLU A 6 -21.33 -40.93 3.01
C GLU A 6 -22.42 -40.40 2.06
N TYR A 7 -22.25 -39.18 1.54
CA TYR A 7 -23.16 -38.59 0.56
C TYR A 7 -23.06 -39.28 -0.81
N ILE A 8 -21.85 -39.54 -1.29
CA ILE A 8 -21.62 -40.24 -2.55
C ILE A 8 -22.17 -41.67 -2.46
N GLU A 9 -21.96 -42.38 -1.37
CA GLU A 9 -22.54 -43.72 -1.16
C GLU A 9 -24.06 -43.71 -1.21
N LYS A 10 -24.70 -42.73 -0.57
CA LYS A 10 -26.15 -42.55 -0.61
C LYS A 10 -26.65 -42.32 -2.05
N ARG A 11 -26.06 -41.39 -2.79
CA ARG A 11 -26.49 -41.07 -4.18
C ARG A 11 -26.22 -42.24 -5.14
N LYS A 12 -25.11 -42.97 -4.98
CA LYS A 12 -24.82 -44.19 -5.76
C LYS A 12 -25.90 -45.25 -5.60
N LEU A 13 -26.43 -45.42 -4.38
CA LEU A 13 -27.47 -46.40 -4.08
C LEU A 13 -28.83 -45.95 -4.61
N GLU A 14 -29.16 -44.66 -4.48
CA GLU A 14 -30.39 -44.07 -5.03
C GLU A 14 -30.46 -44.13 -6.56
N ASP A 15 -29.36 -43.83 -7.23
CA ASP A 15 -29.29 -43.76 -8.69
C ASP A 15 -28.87 -45.10 -9.34
N GLY A 16 -28.63 -46.14 -8.52
CA GLY A 16 -28.33 -47.49 -8.99
C GLY A 16 -27.05 -47.62 -9.82
N ILE A 17 -26.02 -46.82 -9.53
CA ILE A 17 -24.79 -46.79 -10.33
C ILE A 17 -23.94 -48.03 -10.09
N ASN A 18 -23.61 -48.74 -11.17
CA ASN A 18 -22.59 -49.77 -11.18
C ASN A 18 -21.27 -49.21 -11.74
N GLU A 19 -20.36 -48.80 -10.86
CA GLU A 19 -19.07 -48.19 -11.21
C GLU A 19 -18.09 -49.14 -11.91
N PHE A 20 -18.35 -50.45 -11.87
CA PHE A 20 -17.54 -51.47 -12.51
C PHE A 20 -18.04 -51.86 -13.91
N ASP A 21 -19.14 -51.25 -14.38
CA ASP A 21 -19.60 -51.41 -15.76
C ASP A 21 -18.76 -50.54 -16.71
N ASN A 22 -17.87 -51.22 -17.45
CA ASN A 22 -16.95 -50.57 -18.37
C ASN A 22 -17.66 -49.92 -19.57
N SER A 23 -18.88 -50.37 -19.91
CA SER A 23 -19.70 -49.77 -20.97
C SER A 23 -20.28 -48.41 -20.57
N GLN A 24 -20.45 -48.18 -19.26
CA GLN A 24 -21.00 -46.95 -18.69
C GLN A 24 -19.94 -46.04 -18.08
N LYS A 25 -18.65 -46.37 -18.23
CA LYS A 25 -17.52 -45.67 -17.60
C LYS A 25 -17.59 -44.14 -17.70
N MET A 26 -17.86 -43.60 -18.89
CA MET A 26 -17.94 -42.15 -19.09
C MET A 26 -19.14 -41.51 -18.38
N ASN A 27 -20.28 -42.21 -18.35
CA ASN A 27 -21.49 -41.75 -17.66
C ASN A 27 -21.34 -41.83 -16.13
N ASN A 28 -20.67 -42.88 -15.64
CA ASN A 28 -20.35 -43.06 -14.23
C ASN A 28 -19.40 -41.96 -13.73
N ILE A 29 -18.33 -41.65 -14.49
CA ILE A 29 -17.41 -40.54 -14.15
C ILE A 29 -18.17 -39.23 -14.05
N ARG A 30 -19.04 -38.92 -15.03
CA ARG A 30 -19.84 -37.69 -15.03
C ARG A 30 -20.78 -37.62 -13.83
N SER A 31 -21.42 -38.73 -13.49
CA SER A 31 -22.37 -38.80 -12.36
C SER A 31 -21.66 -38.61 -11.02
N CYS A 32 -20.50 -39.26 -10.82
CA CYS A 32 -19.69 -39.06 -9.61
C CYS A 32 -19.22 -37.61 -9.46
N ILE A 33 -18.82 -36.95 -10.55
CA ILE A 33 -18.46 -35.52 -10.53
C ILE A 33 -19.66 -34.67 -10.12
N ASN A 34 -20.85 -34.95 -10.65
CA ASN A 34 -22.07 -34.22 -10.29
C ASN A 34 -22.40 -34.37 -8.80
N TYR A 35 -22.24 -35.56 -8.21
CA TYR A 35 -22.47 -35.76 -6.77
C TYR A 35 -21.54 -34.92 -5.90
N ILE A 36 -20.28 -34.75 -6.33
CA ILE A 36 -19.34 -33.89 -5.62
C ILE A 36 -19.81 -32.44 -5.67
N PHE A 37 -20.23 -31.95 -6.84
CA PHE A 37 -20.78 -30.60 -6.97
C PHE A 37 -22.05 -30.42 -6.12
N GLU A 38 -23.02 -31.32 -6.23
CA GLU A 38 -24.26 -31.30 -5.45
C GLU A 38 -23.99 -31.28 -3.94
N TYR A 39 -23.03 -32.08 -3.46
CA TYR A 39 -22.65 -32.10 -2.05
C TYR A 39 -22.14 -30.74 -1.57
N PHE A 40 -21.25 -30.12 -2.35
CA PHE A 40 -20.71 -28.82 -1.97
C PHE A 40 -21.73 -27.69 -2.10
N ASP A 41 -22.60 -27.72 -3.11
CA ASP A 41 -23.70 -26.76 -3.25
C ASP A 41 -24.71 -26.89 -2.09
N GLN A 42 -25.03 -28.12 -1.66
CA GLN A 42 -25.99 -28.39 -0.60
C GLN A 42 -25.47 -28.07 0.81
N TYR A 43 -24.20 -28.41 1.09
CA TYR A 43 -23.64 -28.35 2.45
C TYR A 43 -22.70 -27.16 2.68
N LEU A 44 -22.17 -26.55 1.63
CA LEU A 44 -21.43 -25.29 1.65
C LEU A 44 -22.02 -24.34 0.59
N PRO A 45 -23.31 -23.93 0.70
CA PRO A 45 -23.88 -22.96 -0.21
C PRO A 45 -23.13 -21.63 -0.04
N ILE A 46 -22.14 -21.40 -0.90
CA ILE A 46 -21.48 -20.10 -1.02
C ILE A 46 -22.55 -19.22 -1.68
N GLN A 47 -23.27 -18.43 -0.88
CA GLN A 47 -24.16 -17.41 -1.41
C GLN A 47 -23.38 -16.57 -2.44
N GLY A 48 -23.67 -16.78 -3.73
CA GLY A 48 -23.02 -16.10 -4.86
C GLY A 48 -22.15 -16.95 -5.80
N ALA A 49 -21.80 -18.20 -5.46
CA ALA A 49 -20.97 -19.05 -6.33
C ALA A 49 -21.74 -19.69 -7.50
N GLU A 50 -23.04 -19.98 -7.32
CA GLU A 50 -23.90 -20.63 -8.34
C GLU A 50 -24.10 -19.81 -9.62
N LYS A 51 -23.62 -18.57 -9.71
CA LYS A 51 -23.80 -17.68 -10.87
C LYS A 51 -22.51 -17.28 -11.58
N ARG A 52 -21.34 -17.74 -11.13
CA ARG A 52 -20.04 -17.28 -11.69
C ARG A 52 -19.47 -18.26 -12.69
N THR A 53 -19.03 -17.71 -13.81
CA THR A 53 -18.20 -18.42 -14.77
C THR A 53 -16.84 -18.76 -14.14
N THR A 54 -16.17 -19.82 -14.58
CA THR A 54 -14.81 -20.16 -14.16
C THR A 54 -13.84 -18.97 -14.26
N ALA A 55 -14.01 -18.16 -15.30
CA ALA A 55 -13.22 -16.95 -15.53
C ALA A 55 -13.43 -15.85 -14.47
N GLU A 56 -14.64 -15.70 -13.93
CA GLU A 56 -14.93 -14.75 -12.85
C GLU A 56 -14.32 -15.20 -11.52
N ASN A 57 -14.41 -16.49 -11.21
CA ASN A 57 -13.76 -17.07 -10.04
C ASN A 57 -12.24 -16.92 -10.11
N GLU A 58 -11.63 -17.18 -11.26
CA GLU A 58 -10.20 -16.94 -11.46
C GLU A 58 -9.80 -15.48 -11.24
N LYS A 59 -10.61 -14.52 -11.69
CA LYS A 59 -10.33 -13.09 -11.48
C LYS A 59 -10.34 -12.72 -10.01
N ILE A 60 -11.33 -13.21 -9.26
CA ILE A 60 -11.44 -12.97 -7.82
C ILE A 60 -10.24 -13.57 -7.08
N MET A 61 -9.90 -14.84 -7.36
CA MET A 61 -8.73 -15.49 -6.74
C MET A 61 -7.42 -14.77 -7.08
N LYS A 62 -7.26 -14.29 -8.32
CA LYS A 62 -6.09 -13.50 -8.72
C LYS A 62 -6.02 -12.19 -7.94
N TYR A 63 -7.16 -11.52 -7.76
CA TYR A 63 -7.21 -10.27 -7.01
C TYR A 63 -6.95 -10.48 -5.51
N GLU A 64 -7.53 -11.53 -4.91
CA GLU A 64 -7.31 -11.90 -3.50
C GLU A 64 -5.82 -12.14 -3.19
N LYS A 65 -5.08 -12.79 -4.10
CA LYS A 65 -3.63 -12.97 -3.96
C LYS A 65 -2.87 -11.66 -3.84
N THR A 66 -3.35 -10.57 -4.45
CA THR A 66 -2.73 -9.24 -4.34
C THR A 66 -2.94 -8.58 -2.98
N LEU A 67 -3.85 -9.13 -2.17
CA LEU A 67 -4.23 -8.59 -0.85
C LEU A 67 -3.65 -9.41 0.30
N ARG A 68 -2.71 -10.33 0.04
CA ARG A 68 -2.18 -11.28 1.03
C ARG A 68 -1.57 -10.65 2.28
N ASP A 69 -1.10 -9.40 2.17
CA ASP A 69 -0.44 -8.67 3.26
C ASP A 69 -1.44 -7.98 4.21
N TYR A 70 -2.74 -8.05 3.92
CA TYR A 70 -3.82 -7.52 4.78
C TYR A 70 -4.46 -8.63 5.62
N THR A 71 -5.09 -8.24 6.73
CA THR A 71 -5.86 -9.16 7.59
C THR A 71 -7.08 -9.75 6.88
N SER A 72 -7.62 -10.85 7.41
CA SER A 72 -8.78 -11.53 6.79
C SER A 72 -9.98 -10.60 6.65
N ASP A 73 -10.34 -9.88 7.71
CA ASP A 73 -11.44 -8.91 7.72
C ASP A 73 -11.35 -7.90 6.57
N ILE A 74 -10.15 -7.35 6.33
CA ILE A 74 -9.93 -6.36 5.27
C ILE A 74 -9.98 -7.01 3.89
N ARG A 75 -9.37 -8.19 3.73
CA ARG A 75 -9.41 -8.93 2.46
C ARG A 75 -10.83 -9.29 2.08
N GLU A 76 -11.59 -9.88 3.01
CA GLU A 76 -12.99 -10.27 2.80
C GLU A 76 -13.85 -9.06 2.42
N TRP A 77 -13.68 -7.93 3.11
CA TRP A 77 -14.37 -6.69 2.79
C TRP A 77 -14.04 -6.16 1.39
N ILE A 78 -12.76 -6.10 1.01
CA ILE A 78 -12.34 -5.64 -0.32
C ILE A 78 -12.87 -6.59 -1.40
N ILE A 79 -12.77 -7.90 -1.17
CA ILE A 79 -13.24 -8.92 -2.11
C ILE A 79 -14.75 -8.85 -2.28
N ALA A 80 -15.52 -8.71 -1.20
CA ALA A 80 -16.97 -8.57 -1.27
C ALA A 80 -17.40 -7.35 -2.11
N ILE A 81 -16.70 -6.21 -1.98
CA ILE A 81 -16.97 -5.03 -2.81
C ILE A 81 -16.58 -5.28 -4.27
N TYR A 82 -15.41 -5.89 -4.53
CA TYR A 82 -14.98 -6.19 -5.89
C TYR A 82 -15.93 -7.15 -6.59
N ASP A 83 -16.39 -8.15 -5.87
CA ASP A 83 -17.33 -9.15 -6.33
C ASP A 83 -18.71 -8.55 -6.65
N THR A 84 -19.20 -7.65 -5.79
CA THR A 84 -20.52 -7.03 -5.97
C THR A 84 -20.51 -5.91 -7.03
N TYR A 85 -19.45 -5.10 -7.08
CA TYR A 85 -19.42 -3.84 -7.85
C TYR A 85 -18.34 -3.80 -8.94
N GLY A 86 -17.47 -4.81 -9.03
CA GLY A 86 -16.34 -4.83 -9.95
C GLY A 86 -15.26 -3.78 -9.64
N LYS A 87 -15.26 -3.21 -8.43
CA LYS A 87 -14.38 -2.11 -8.02
C LYS A 87 -13.30 -2.58 -7.08
N GLN A 88 -12.05 -2.22 -7.39
CA GLN A 88 -10.90 -2.52 -6.55
C GLN A 88 -10.74 -1.44 -5.49
N THR A 89 -11.48 -1.58 -4.39
CA THR A 89 -11.56 -0.57 -3.31
C THR A 89 -10.19 -0.18 -2.77
N ASN A 90 -9.27 -1.15 -2.64
CA ASN A 90 -7.90 -0.87 -2.20
C ASN A 90 -7.19 0.16 -3.10
N ARG A 91 -7.33 0.08 -4.43
CA ARG A 91 -6.72 1.02 -5.38
C ARG A 91 -7.39 2.39 -5.35
N ILE A 92 -8.71 2.41 -5.15
CA ILE A 92 -9.46 3.67 -5.03
C ILE A 92 -8.97 4.44 -3.81
N ILE A 93 -8.82 3.76 -2.66
CA ILE A 93 -8.34 4.38 -1.42
C ILE A 93 -6.86 4.74 -1.53
N ASP A 94 -6.00 3.86 -2.06
CA ASP A 94 -4.57 4.15 -2.31
C ASP A 94 -4.38 5.43 -3.15
N ASN A 95 -5.15 5.59 -4.23
CA ASN A 95 -5.11 6.81 -5.05
C ASN A 95 -5.52 8.10 -4.29
N PHE A 96 -6.36 7.97 -3.26
CA PHE A 96 -6.66 9.08 -2.36
C PHE A 96 -5.48 9.33 -1.40
N LEU A 97 -4.95 8.28 -0.77
CA LEU A 97 -3.86 8.38 0.20
C LEU A 97 -2.57 8.96 -0.38
N LYS A 98 -2.27 8.67 -1.65
CA LYS A 98 -1.13 9.26 -2.38
C LYS A 98 -1.16 10.79 -2.50
N LYS A 99 -2.30 11.42 -2.23
CA LYS A 99 -2.47 12.89 -2.24
C LYS A 99 -2.32 13.51 -0.85
N VAL A 100 -2.10 12.69 0.17
CA VAL A 100 -2.01 13.12 1.56
C VAL A 100 -0.53 13.25 1.89
N ASP A 101 -0.01 14.48 1.81
CA ASP A 101 1.42 14.80 1.97
C ASP A 101 2.10 14.09 3.14
N ASP A 102 1.46 14.08 4.33
CA ASP A 102 2.08 13.61 5.57
C ASP A 102 1.69 12.17 5.93
N PHE A 103 1.05 11.42 5.02
CA PHE A 103 0.56 10.07 5.30
C PHE A 103 1.66 9.15 5.87
N SER A 104 2.84 9.17 5.27
CA SER A 104 3.98 8.35 5.70
C SER A 104 4.47 8.66 7.12
N PHE A 105 4.17 9.85 7.65
CA PHE A 105 4.56 10.29 8.99
C PHE A 105 3.46 10.10 10.05
N MET A 106 2.30 9.55 9.69
CA MET A 106 1.22 9.27 10.65
C MET A 106 1.61 8.13 11.60
N TYR A 107 1.21 8.24 12.87
CA TYR A 107 1.43 7.19 13.87
C TYR A 107 0.32 7.12 14.92
N GLU A 108 -0.42 8.21 15.16
CA GLU A 108 -1.48 8.22 16.16
C GLU A 108 -2.79 7.67 15.61
N GLU A 109 -3.58 7.01 16.47
CA GLU A 109 -4.90 6.52 16.07
C GLU A 109 -5.84 7.64 15.63
N SER A 110 -5.73 8.81 16.27
CA SER A 110 -6.47 10.03 15.94
C SER A 110 -6.22 10.49 14.49
N GLU A 111 -4.98 10.42 14.01
CA GLU A 111 -4.58 10.79 12.65
C GLU A 111 -5.27 9.87 11.62
N PHE A 112 -5.18 8.55 11.83
CA PHE A 112 -5.82 7.58 10.96
C PHE A 112 -7.35 7.67 11.00
N ARG A 113 -7.94 7.97 12.17
CA ARG A 113 -9.38 8.19 12.32
C ARG A 113 -9.82 9.42 11.53
N SER A 114 -9.14 10.55 11.70
CA SER A 114 -9.44 11.77 10.93
C SER A 114 -9.34 11.51 9.44
N LEU A 115 -8.25 10.88 8.99
CA LEU A 115 -8.04 10.57 7.59
C LEU A 115 -9.10 9.64 7.00
N SER A 116 -9.63 8.70 7.81
CA SER A 116 -10.73 7.83 7.37
C SER A 116 -12.02 8.61 7.09
N TYR A 117 -12.31 9.66 7.86
CA TYR A 117 -13.46 10.54 7.62
C TYR A 117 -13.27 11.41 6.38
N ASP A 118 -12.05 11.94 6.18
CA ASP A 118 -11.72 12.70 4.97
C ASP A 118 -11.81 11.81 3.72
N CYS A 119 -11.28 10.60 3.80
CA CYS A 119 -11.38 9.59 2.75
C CYS A 119 -12.85 9.29 2.42
N TYR A 120 -13.66 9.03 3.44
CA TYR A 120 -15.09 8.79 3.27
C TYR A 120 -15.79 9.98 2.59
N ALA A 121 -15.57 11.21 3.08
CA ALA A 121 -16.20 12.41 2.54
C ALA A 121 -15.84 12.65 1.06
N ASN A 122 -14.60 12.35 0.67
CA ASN A 122 -14.14 12.48 -0.71
C ASN A 122 -14.71 11.39 -1.64
N LEU A 123 -14.87 10.17 -1.14
CA LEU A 123 -15.22 9.03 -1.99
C LEU A 123 -16.72 8.70 -2.02
N ILE A 124 -17.49 9.02 -0.97
CA ILE A 124 -18.87 8.53 -0.81
C ILE A 124 -19.82 8.93 -1.95
N LYS A 125 -19.63 10.11 -2.55
CA LYS A 125 -20.48 10.58 -3.66
C LYS A 125 -20.31 9.70 -4.91
N GLN A 126 -19.08 9.29 -5.20
CA GLN A 126 -18.76 8.47 -6.37
C GLN A 126 -18.91 6.96 -6.07
N TYR A 127 -18.75 6.57 -4.81
CA TYR A 127 -18.75 5.19 -4.36
C TYR A 127 -19.73 4.99 -3.18
N PRO A 128 -21.06 4.97 -3.45
CA PRO A 128 -22.08 4.86 -2.40
C PRO A 128 -21.99 3.59 -1.55
N PHE A 129 -21.35 2.52 -2.05
CA PHE A 129 -21.11 1.29 -1.31
C PHE A 129 -20.18 1.47 -0.10
N LEU A 130 -19.48 2.61 0.01
CA LEU A 130 -18.71 2.96 1.20
C LEU A 130 -19.59 3.51 2.34
N LYS A 131 -20.89 3.70 2.13
CA LYS A 131 -21.81 4.16 3.17
C LYS A 131 -21.75 3.23 4.38
N ASN A 132 -21.58 3.81 5.56
CA ASN A 132 -21.42 3.08 6.83
C ASN A 132 -20.19 2.17 6.90
N GLN A 133 -19.19 2.34 6.03
CA GLN A 133 -17.94 1.58 6.02
C GLN A 133 -16.75 2.33 6.64
N THR A 134 -17.00 3.37 7.44
CA THR A 134 -15.94 4.22 8.02
C THR A 134 -14.97 3.43 8.90
N GLU A 135 -15.45 2.42 9.64
CA GLU A 135 -14.58 1.55 10.43
C GLU A 135 -13.64 0.72 9.54
N MET A 136 -14.15 0.18 8.44
CA MET A 136 -13.34 -0.58 7.49
C MET A 136 -12.33 0.32 6.76
N LEU A 137 -12.73 1.55 6.43
CA LEU A 137 -11.80 2.56 5.89
C LEU A 137 -10.67 2.85 6.87
N TYR A 138 -10.99 3.08 8.15
CA TYR A 138 -9.98 3.30 9.19
C TYR A 138 -9.00 2.13 9.29
N LYS A 139 -9.51 0.89 9.42
CA LYS A 139 -8.68 -0.31 9.50
C LYS A 139 -7.79 -0.46 8.26
N PHE A 140 -8.36 -0.27 7.07
CA PHE A 140 -7.62 -0.34 5.81
C PHE A 140 -6.50 0.67 5.72
N ILE A 141 -6.78 1.93 6.03
CA ILE A 141 -5.77 3.01 5.95
C ILE A 141 -4.60 2.72 6.89
N LYS A 142 -4.88 2.25 8.12
CA LYS A 142 -3.85 1.87 9.11
C LYS A 142 -3.02 0.68 8.65
N GLU A 143 -3.65 -0.40 8.19
CA GLU A 143 -2.92 -1.57 7.68
C GLU A 143 -2.14 -1.25 6.40
N HIS A 144 -2.70 -0.41 5.53
CA HIS A 144 -2.02 0.05 4.33
C HIS A 144 -0.77 0.86 4.66
N HIS A 145 -0.84 1.76 5.65
CA HIS A 145 0.33 2.51 6.14
C HIS A 145 1.44 1.59 6.64
N ILE A 146 1.10 0.59 7.46
CA ILE A 146 2.06 -0.39 7.98
C ILE A 146 2.65 -1.22 6.84
N LYS A 147 1.82 -1.65 5.88
CA LYS A 147 2.26 -2.41 4.70
C LYS A 147 3.26 -1.62 3.86
N GLU A 148 2.97 -0.35 3.55
CA GLU A 148 3.90 0.51 2.80
C GLU A 148 5.19 0.72 3.58
N THR A 149 5.09 1.00 4.89
CA THR A 149 6.24 1.15 5.79
C THR A 149 7.16 -0.08 5.76
N ASN A 150 6.59 -1.28 5.90
CA ASN A 150 7.34 -2.54 5.91
C ASN A 150 7.91 -2.88 4.53
N THR A 151 7.20 -2.54 3.46
CA THR A 151 7.69 -2.73 2.08
C THR A 151 8.93 -1.89 1.83
N HIS A 152 9.00 -0.68 2.42
CA HIS A 152 10.13 0.23 2.23
C HIS A 152 11.21 0.12 3.31
N ALA A 153 10.97 -0.60 4.40
CA ALA A 153 11.93 -0.76 5.49
C ALA A 153 13.31 -1.30 5.05
N PRO A 154 13.40 -2.28 4.12
CA PRO A 154 14.70 -2.77 3.64
C PRO A 154 15.54 -1.74 2.87
N PHE A 155 14.94 -0.62 2.42
CA PHE A 155 15.64 0.42 1.67
C PHE A 155 16.16 1.56 2.54
N ILE A 156 15.96 1.49 3.86
CA ILE A 156 16.52 2.50 4.77
C ILE A 156 18.05 2.47 4.67
N PRO A 157 18.70 3.59 4.29
CA PRO A 157 20.15 3.62 4.10
C PRO A 157 20.89 3.64 5.43
N ASP A 158 22.13 3.16 5.41
CA ASP A 158 23.07 3.36 6.51
C ASP A 158 23.87 4.66 6.27
N ILE A 159 23.58 5.70 7.07
CA ILE A 159 24.17 7.03 6.91
C ILE A 159 25.26 7.27 7.96
N SER A 160 24.88 7.13 9.22
CA SER A 160 25.77 7.19 10.38
C SER A 160 25.15 6.40 11.53
N PRO A 161 25.92 5.88 12.49
CA PRO A 161 25.36 5.10 13.59
C PRO A 161 24.23 5.83 14.34
N LYS A 162 24.32 7.16 14.46
CA LYS A 162 23.33 8.02 15.13
C LYS A 162 22.03 8.15 14.33
N ILE A 163 22.13 8.35 13.01
CA ILE A 163 20.96 8.50 12.12
C ILE A 163 20.32 7.15 11.87
N SER A 164 21.10 6.13 11.55
CA SER A 164 20.62 4.78 11.29
C SER A 164 19.88 4.22 12.52
N LYS A 165 20.43 4.42 13.72
CA LYS A 165 19.73 4.06 14.96
C LYS A 165 18.41 4.80 15.11
N TRP A 166 18.39 6.12 14.89
CA TRP A 166 17.16 6.89 14.98
C TRP A 166 16.09 6.39 14.00
N LEU A 167 16.46 6.11 12.75
CA LEU A 167 15.52 5.59 11.76
C LEU A 167 14.94 4.23 12.16
N GLN A 168 15.78 3.31 12.64
CA GLN A 168 15.34 1.99 13.10
C GLN A 168 14.48 2.08 14.37
N ASP A 169 14.87 2.90 15.35
CA ASP A 169 14.08 3.13 16.56
C ASP A 169 12.69 3.68 16.20
N VAL A 170 12.59 4.59 15.23
CA VAL A 170 11.31 5.15 14.79
C VAL A 170 10.45 4.11 14.06
N LEU A 171 11.06 3.33 13.18
CA LEU A 171 10.39 2.23 12.50
C LEU A 171 9.80 1.24 13.51
N HIS A 172 10.57 0.83 14.50
CA HIS A 172 10.14 -0.15 15.49
C HIS A 172 9.13 0.38 16.51
N LEU A 173 9.31 1.61 16.99
CA LEU A 173 8.48 2.17 18.06
C LEU A 173 7.17 2.78 17.54
N TYR A 174 7.19 3.35 16.33
CA TYR A 174 6.06 4.12 15.80
C TYR A 174 5.47 3.50 14.51
N ASN A 175 6.06 2.46 13.94
CA ASN A 175 5.73 1.94 12.60
C ASN A 175 5.78 3.05 11.53
N VAL A 176 6.76 3.95 11.63
CA VAL A 176 6.96 5.05 10.69
C VAL A 176 8.30 4.88 9.98
N ASN A 177 8.27 4.89 8.65
CA ASN A 177 9.47 4.96 7.84
C ASN A 177 9.73 6.41 7.39
N ILE A 178 10.61 7.11 8.11
CA ILE A 178 10.98 8.50 7.82
C ILE A 178 11.60 8.63 6.43
N PHE A 179 12.45 7.66 6.04
CA PHE A 179 13.14 7.69 4.75
C PHE A 179 12.14 7.68 3.60
N MET A 180 11.19 6.73 3.62
CA MET A 180 10.07 6.66 2.68
C MET A 180 9.27 7.96 2.63
N GLY A 181 8.95 8.56 3.78
CA GLY A 181 8.22 9.83 3.84
C GLY A 181 8.99 10.99 3.17
N LEU A 182 10.31 11.03 3.34
CA LEU A 182 11.16 12.03 2.69
C LEU A 182 11.32 11.80 1.19
N GLU A 183 11.34 10.56 0.72
CA GLU A 183 11.33 10.24 -0.71
C GLU A 183 10.04 10.74 -1.38
N TYR A 184 8.88 10.49 -0.77
CA TYR A 184 7.61 11.02 -1.30
C TYR A 184 7.58 12.54 -1.30
N TYR A 185 8.06 13.18 -0.22
CA TYR A 185 8.17 14.64 -0.16
C TYR A 185 9.06 15.18 -1.28
N LEU A 186 10.25 14.60 -1.48
CA LEU A 186 11.21 15.06 -2.47
C LEU A 186 10.74 14.81 -3.90
N LYS A 187 9.95 13.76 -4.13
CA LYS A 187 9.30 13.54 -5.42
C LYS A 187 8.34 14.67 -5.77
N ILE A 188 7.45 15.04 -4.83
CA ILE A 188 6.52 16.16 -5.03
C ILE A 188 7.30 17.48 -5.20
N PHE A 189 8.39 17.64 -4.43
CA PHE A 189 9.28 18.78 -4.56
C PHE A 189 9.90 18.85 -5.96
N ASP A 190 10.42 17.74 -6.51
CA ASP A 190 11.05 17.71 -7.83
C ASP A 190 10.06 17.95 -8.98
N ASP A 191 8.89 17.32 -8.90
CA ASP A 191 7.79 17.46 -9.87
C ASP A 191 7.29 18.93 -9.98
N ASN A 192 7.59 19.78 -8.99
CA ASN A 192 7.12 21.16 -8.92
C ASN A 192 8.25 22.20 -8.91
N GLN A 193 9.12 22.17 -9.93
CA GLN A 193 10.27 23.08 -10.06
C GLN A 193 9.92 24.58 -10.00
N GLU A 194 8.69 24.95 -10.35
CA GLU A 194 8.24 26.35 -10.32
C GLU A 194 7.97 26.84 -8.89
N ALA A 195 7.71 25.93 -7.94
CA ALA A 195 7.56 26.25 -6.52
C ALA A 195 8.90 26.40 -5.79
N TRP A 196 10.03 26.08 -6.42
CA TRP A 196 11.34 26.26 -5.81
C TRP A 196 11.66 27.75 -5.63
N PRO A 197 12.35 28.13 -4.53
CA PRO A 197 12.84 29.48 -4.37
C PRO A 197 13.68 29.92 -5.58
N ALA A 198 13.48 31.16 -6.07
CA ALA A 198 14.16 31.62 -7.28
C ALA A 198 15.70 31.48 -7.23
N LYS A 199 16.28 31.67 -6.05
CA LYS A 199 17.74 31.57 -5.80
C LYS A 199 18.28 30.13 -5.78
N THR A 200 17.42 29.11 -5.79
CA THR A 200 17.82 27.70 -5.84
C THR A 200 17.60 27.07 -7.21
N ARG A 201 17.11 27.83 -8.20
CA ARG A 201 16.90 27.37 -9.57
C ARG A 201 18.10 27.70 -10.44
N ILE A 202 18.74 26.68 -11.00
CA ILE A 202 19.76 26.82 -12.04
C ILE A 202 19.09 26.49 -13.35
N LYS A 203 18.99 27.45 -14.28
CA LYS A 203 18.40 27.20 -15.60
C LYS A 203 19.28 26.23 -16.37
N LEU A 204 18.67 25.20 -16.94
CA LEU A 204 19.37 24.27 -17.81
C LEU A 204 19.71 24.94 -19.15
N GLU A 205 20.87 24.57 -19.71
CA GLU A 205 21.28 25.04 -21.05
C GLU A 205 20.30 24.56 -22.13
N TYR A 206 19.84 23.30 -21.99
CA TYR A 206 18.87 22.67 -22.88
C TYR A 206 17.63 22.23 -22.07
N PRO A 207 16.68 23.15 -21.78
CA PRO A 207 15.48 22.81 -21.03
C PRO A 207 14.52 21.95 -21.87
N ILE A 208 13.91 20.95 -21.25
CA ILE A 208 12.79 20.18 -21.82
C ILE A 208 11.49 20.58 -21.11
N ILE A 209 10.34 20.21 -21.69
CA ILE A 209 9.00 20.65 -21.24
C ILE A 209 8.82 20.45 -19.73
N ASP A 210 9.21 19.28 -19.23
CA ASP A 210 9.00 18.87 -17.83
C ASP A 210 10.21 19.10 -16.92
N LYS A 211 11.34 19.58 -17.45
CA LYS A 211 12.57 19.82 -16.68
C LYS A 211 13.31 21.05 -17.23
N LYS A 212 13.06 22.20 -16.59
CA LYS A 212 13.61 23.51 -16.98
C LYS A 212 14.79 23.93 -16.13
N TYR A 213 14.82 23.45 -14.89
CA TYR A 213 15.79 23.84 -13.88
C TYR A 213 16.46 22.61 -13.28
N ARG A 214 17.68 22.83 -12.80
CA ARG A 214 18.35 21.99 -11.81
C ARG A 214 18.27 22.67 -10.45
N TYR A 215 18.12 21.89 -9.39
CA TYR A 215 18.12 22.40 -8.03
C TYR A 215 19.55 22.67 -7.55
N ASN A 216 19.79 23.86 -6.98
CA ASN A 216 21.07 24.20 -6.37
C ASN A 216 21.13 23.67 -4.92
N TYR A 217 21.47 22.40 -4.77
CA TYR A 217 21.61 21.71 -3.48
C TYR A 217 22.88 22.09 -2.71
N GLN A 218 23.86 22.77 -3.32
CA GLN A 218 25.10 23.20 -2.66
C GLN A 218 24.92 24.47 -1.78
N ARG A 219 23.69 24.99 -1.67
CA ARG A 219 23.39 26.14 -0.81
C ARG A 219 23.30 25.71 0.66
N LYS A 220 23.60 26.63 1.57
CA LYS A 220 23.69 26.32 3.02
C LYS A 220 22.41 26.52 3.83
N THR A 221 21.37 27.12 3.26
CA THR A 221 20.19 27.58 4.04
C THR A 221 18.89 27.02 3.48
N ASN A 222 18.11 26.37 4.34
CA ASN A 222 16.76 25.87 4.06
C ASN A 222 16.72 25.01 2.78
N LEU A 223 17.60 24.02 2.72
CA LEU A 223 17.62 23.07 1.62
C LEU A 223 16.30 22.31 1.56
N PHE A 224 15.80 22.09 0.34
CA PHE A 224 14.56 21.38 0.06
C PHE A 224 13.33 21.94 0.79
N ASN A 225 13.35 23.21 1.18
CA ASN A 225 12.32 23.82 2.02
C ASN A 225 12.07 23.05 3.34
N VAL A 226 13.11 22.42 3.89
CA VAL A 226 13.05 21.63 5.14
C VAL A 226 12.45 22.39 6.31
N ASP A 227 12.56 23.72 6.35
CA ASP A 227 11.95 24.56 7.39
C ASP A 227 10.42 24.39 7.44
N ILE A 228 9.78 24.34 6.28
CA ILE A 228 8.32 24.21 6.16
C ILE A 228 7.90 22.80 6.57
N LEU A 229 8.61 21.78 6.07
CA LEU A 229 8.35 20.39 6.42
C LEU A 229 8.53 20.15 7.93
N TYR A 230 9.63 20.64 8.49
CA TYR A 230 9.93 20.53 9.91
C TYR A 230 8.87 21.25 10.75
N ALA A 231 8.44 22.46 10.37
CA ALA A 231 7.40 23.18 11.12
C ALA A 231 6.07 22.38 11.18
N ARG A 232 5.69 21.69 10.10
CA ARG A 232 4.52 20.81 10.07
C ARG A 232 4.68 19.61 10.99
N LEU A 233 5.86 18.99 11.02
CA LEU A 233 6.09 17.70 11.69
C LEU A 233 6.74 17.80 13.08
N ALA A 234 7.21 18.97 13.52
CA ALA A 234 7.99 19.15 14.75
C ALA A 234 7.23 18.79 16.03
N HIS A 235 5.91 18.69 15.99
CA HIS A 235 5.09 18.20 17.10
C HIS A 235 5.24 16.70 17.31
N LYS A 236 5.65 15.93 16.29
CA LYS A 236 5.84 14.48 16.38
C LYS A 236 7.07 14.17 17.23
N PRO A 237 6.96 13.25 18.21
CA PRO A 237 8.03 13.00 19.19
C PRO A 237 9.33 12.52 18.54
N PHE A 238 9.23 11.80 17.42
CA PHE A 238 10.38 11.31 16.67
C PHE A 238 11.02 12.33 15.71
N ILE A 239 10.33 13.44 15.40
CA ILE A 239 10.87 14.52 14.55
C ILE A 239 11.41 15.69 15.39
N LYS A 240 10.83 15.94 16.56
CA LYS A 240 11.19 17.06 17.43
C LYS A 240 12.72 17.12 17.68
N GLY A 241 13.32 18.24 17.34
CA GLY A 241 14.76 18.48 17.50
C GLY A 241 15.65 17.80 16.45
N ARG A 242 15.07 17.14 15.44
CA ARG A 242 15.79 16.37 14.40
C ARG A 242 15.83 17.05 13.03
N LYS A 243 15.61 18.37 12.97
CA LYS A 243 15.59 19.14 11.72
C LYS A 243 16.85 18.91 10.89
N LYS A 244 18.02 18.93 11.53
CA LYS A 244 19.28 18.72 10.83
C LYS A 244 19.32 17.34 10.21
N GLN A 245 18.95 16.29 10.95
CA GLN A 245 18.90 14.92 10.45
C GLN A 245 17.94 14.72 9.28
N LEU A 246 16.83 15.45 9.23
CA LEU A 246 15.96 15.45 8.05
C LEU A 246 16.69 16.03 6.83
N GLU A 247 17.36 17.18 6.96
CA GLU A 247 18.11 17.80 5.87
C GLU A 247 19.19 16.84 5.31
N ILE A 248 19.84 16.05 6.17
CA ILE A 248 20.81 15.01 5.78
C ILE A 248 20.20 13.99 4.87
N LEU A 249 19.09 13.42 5.33
CA LEU A 249 18.41 12.35 4.61
C LEU A 249 17.87 12.88 3.29
N MET A 250 17.36 14.10 3.28
CA MET A 250 16.92 14.75 2.04
C MET A 250 18.08 14.97 1.08
N MET A 251 19.24 15.41 1.56
CA MET A 251 20.44 15.53 0.72
C MET A 251 20.88 14.17 0.18
N TYR A 252 20.92 13.14 1.03
CA TYR A 252 21.27 11.78 0.62
C TYR A 252 20.34 11.30 -0.51
N ILE A 253 19.02 11.39 -0.30
CA ILE A 253 18.00 11.01 -1.29
C ILE A 253 18.20 11.81 -2.58
N TRP A 254 18.39 13.13 -2.48
CA TRP A 254 18.55 13.99 -3.65
C TRP A 254 19.75 13.57 -4.51
N LEU A 255 20.91 13.37 -3.88
CA LEU A 255 22.14 13.03 -4.58
C LEU A 255 22.08 11.63 -5.20
N HIS A 256 21.49 10.64 -4.52
CA HIS A 256 21.47 9.26 -5.02
C HIS A 256 20.29 8.94 -5.94
N SER A 257 19.16 9.64 -5.81
CA SER A 257 17.94 9.33 -6.58
C SER A 257 17.64 10.33 -7.70
N TYR A 258 18.13 11.57 -7.63
CA TYR A 258 17.75 12.64 -8.57
C TYR A 258 18.95 13.23 -9.33
N GLU A 259 20.04 13.56 -8.65
CA GLU A 259 21.20 14.22 -9.29
C GLU A 259 22.24 13.22 -9.79
N GLY A 260 22.54 12.17 -9.02
CA GLY A 260 23.63 11.23 -9.30
C GLY A 260 25.02 11.76 -8.93
N ASP A 261 25.12 12.73 -8.01
CA ASP A 261 26.40 13.32 -7.55
C ASP A 261 26.84 12.68 -6.23
N GLU A 262 27.32 11.43 -6.32
CA GLU A 262 27.84 10.68 -5.16
C GLU A 262 29.17 11.23 -4.64
N ASP A 263 29.97 11.90 -5.49
CA ASP A 263 31.23 12.50 -5.09
C ASP A 263 31.00 13.65 -4.08
N TYR A 264 29.98 14.47 -4.31
CA TYR A 264 29.62 15.56 -3.41
C TYR A 264 29.08 15.07 -2.05
N TRP A 265 28.53 13.86 -1.96
CA TRP A 265 27.97 13.34 -0.71
C TRP A 265 28.99 13.31 0.44
N ASN A 266 30.21 12.83 0.15
CA ASN A 266 31.27 12.77 1.15
C ASN A 266 31.72 14.18 1.61
N GLU A 267 31.82 15.13 0.67
CA GLU A 267 32.12 16.52 1.00
C GLU A 267 31.01 17.12 1.86
N TYR A 268 29.75 16.89 1.48
CA TYR A 268 28.59 17.38 2.21
C TYR A 268 28.59 16.86 3.64
N LEU A 269 28.85 15.56 3.87
CA LEU A 269 28.90 14.96 5.21
C LEU A 269 30.00 15.57 6.10
N LEU A 270 31.20 15.78 5.55
CA LEU A 270 32.34 16.35 6.29
C LEU A 270 32.08 17.78 6.78
N GLN A 271 31.21 18.53 6.10
CA GLN A 271 30.87 19.90 6.48
C GLN A 271 29.91 19.98 7.67
N GLN A 272 29.49 18.86 8.21
CA GLN A 272 28.41 18.81 9.16
C GLN A 272 28.95 18.42 10.51
N GLU A 273 28.92 19.38 11.43
CA GLU A 273 29.33 19.16 12.81
C GLU A 273 28.44 18.05 13.43
N ASP A 274 29.07 16.99 13.93
CA ASP A 274 28.46 15.87 14.65
C ASP A 274 27.37 15.07 13.92
N TYR A 275 27.72 14.55 12.73
CA TYR A 275 26.98 13.45 12.10
C TYR A 275 27.38 12.09 12.64
#